data_AF-A0A948SW55-F1
#
_entry.id   AF-A0A948SW55-F1
#
_cell.length_a   1.000
_cell.length_b   1.000
_cell.length_c   1.000
_cell.angle_alpha   90.00
_cell.angle_beta   90.00
_cell.angle_gamma   90.00
#
_symmetry.space_group_name_H-M   'P 1'
#
loop_
_entity.id
_entity.type
_entity.pdbx_description
1 polymer ?
#
loop_
_entity_poly.entity_id
_entity_poly.type
_entity_poly.pdbx_seq_one_letter_code
_entity_poly.pdbx_strand_id
1 'polypeptide(L)'
;MILLALVMLATWPVWAIGTALFDVVRRKWRLPTLRLVGFALLWAWIEVGGLVAATLFFLSGQGRNLRVHFALQRWWAGSLMFALRVTVGIRIKVENPEALRPGPTLVFSRHASLADSLVSAYSMGNVAGLRPRYVLKRELMADPCLDIVGHRLPNYFLNRSSDNQEEELRGLARLGHNLGIDDVAVIFVEGTRANPKKREKILASMAERSPERAARLQPLQSLAGVGQTTAQQLGQAGQTMAS
;
A
#
# COMPACT_ATOMS: atom_id res chain seq x y z
N MET A 1 -5.71 20.76 3.68
CA MET A 1 -6.04 19.65 4.60
C MET A 1 -6.64 20.13 5.93
N ILE A 2 -5.96 21.00 6.70
CA ILE A 2 -6.48 21.49 8.00
C ILE A 2 -7.86 22.14 7.88
N LEU A 3 -8.04 23.06 6.92
CA LEU A 3 -9.35 23.68 6.67
C LEU A 3 -10.44 22.64 6.35
N LEU A 4 -10.12 21.64 5.54
CA LEU A 4 -11.04 20.55 5.23
C LEU A 4 -11.44 19.77 6.49
N ALA A 5 -10.48 19.41 7.34
CA ALA A 5 -10.75 18.71 8.59
C ALA A 5 -11.61 19.55 9.56
N LEU A 6 -11.35 20.85 9.66
CA LEU A 6 -12.15 21.78 10.48
C LEU A 6 -13.59 21.91 9.96
N VAL A 7 -13.76 22.04 8.64
CA VAL A 7 -15.09 22.09 8.00
C VAL A 7 -15.83 20.78 8.19
N MET A 8 -15.17 19.64 8.02
CA MET A 8 -15.75 18.32 8.27
C MET A 8 -16.18 18.15 9.73
N LEU A 9 -15.38 18.64 10.68
CA LEU A 9 -15.73 18.60 12.10
C LEU A 9 -16.92 19.52 12.42
N ALA A 10 -16.93 20.75 11.89
CA ALA A 10 -18.02 21.70 12.12
C ALA A 10 -19.35 21.21 11.52
N THR A 11 -19.29 20.59 10.35
CA THR A 11 -20.47 20.05 9.66
C THR A 11 -20.84 18.63 10.10
N TRP A 12 -20.02 17.98 10.93
CA TRP A 12 -20.19 16.60 11.36
C TRP A 12 -21.59 16.28 11.91
N PRO A 13 -22.19 17.08 12.82
CA PRO A 13 -23.51 16.77 13.37
C PRO A 13 -24.58 16.66 12.28
N VAL A 14 -24.52 17.52 11.26
CA VAL A 14 -25.46 17.53 10.14
C VAL A 14 -25.29 16.27 9.29
N TRP A 15 -24.05 15.92 8.95
CA TRP A 15 -23.75 14.69 8.20
C TRP A 15 -24.12 13.43 8.98
N ALA A 16 -23.87 13.41 10.29
CA ALA A 16 -24.18 12.27 11.14
C ALA A 16 -25.70 12.01 11.17
N ILE A 17 -26.50 13.06 11.39
CA ILE A 17 -27.96 12.94 11.38
C ILE A 17 -28.47 12.53 9.99
N GLY A 18 -28.00 13.19 8.93
CA GLY A 18 -28.44 12.91 7.56
C GLY A 18 -28.10 11.49 7.10
N THR A 19 -26.90 11.01 7.39
CA THR A 19 -26.46 9.66 7.00
C THR A 19 -27.09 8.56 7.86
N ALA A 20 -27.35 8.83 9.15
CA ALA A 20 -28.10 7.92 10.01
C ALA A 20 -29.55 7.77 9.50
N LEU A 21 -30.23 8.89 9.19
CA LEU A 21 -31.57 8.87 8.60
C LEU A 21 -31.58 8.11 7.27
N PHE A 22 -30.62 8.37 6.39
CA PHE A 22 -30.48 7.67 5.12
C PHE A 22 -30.32 6.15 5.29
N ASP A 23 -29.49 5.71 6.24
CA ASP A 23 -29.30 4.30 6.53
C ASP A 23 -30.55 3.65 7.12
N VAL A 24 -31.26 4.34 8.02
CA VAL A 24 -32.53 3.88 8.60
C VAL A 24 -33.61 3.76 7.53
N VAL A 25 -33.76 4.76 6.65
CA VAL A 25 -34.72 4.74 5.53
C VAL A 25 -34.42 3.57 4.58
N ARG A 26 -33.14 3.26 4.33
CA ARG A 26 -32.72 2.09 3.54
C ARG A 26 -32.73 0.77 4.32
N ARG A 27 -33.28 0.75 5.54
CA ARG A 27 -33.34 -0.42 6.44
C ARG A 27 -31.97 -1.06 6.72
N LYS A 28 -30.90 -0.26 6.65
CA LYS A 28 -29.52 -0.68 6.95
C LYS A 28 -29.21 -0.39 8.41
N TRP A 29 -29.68 -1.26 9.29
CA TRP A 29 -29.54 -1.13 10.75
C TRP A 29 -28.09 -1.09 11.28
N ARG A 30 -27.11 -1.51 10.47
CA ARG A 30 -25.69 -1.39 10.81
C ARG A 30 -25.10 0.00 10.55
N LEU A 31 -25.91 0.96 10.08
CA LEU A 31 -25.51 2.34 9.79
C LEU A 31 -24.20 2.47 8.99
N PRO A 32 -24.05 1.76 7.85
CA PRO A 32 -22.78 1.68 7.13
C PRO A 32 -22.33 3.04 6.56
N THR A 33 -23.26 3.92 6.18
CA THR A 33 -22.93 5.25 5.65
C THR A 33 -22.43 6.16 6.76
N LEU A 34 -23.09 6.14 7.92
CA LEU A 34 -22.63 6.88 9.11
C LEU A 34 -21.23 6.43 9.54
N ARG A 35 -21.00 5.11 9.56
CA ARG A 35 -19.69 4.53 9.89
C ARG A 35 -18.61 4.96 8.91
N LEU A 36 -18.92 4.99 7.61
CA LEU A 36 -17.98 5.43 6.58
C LEU A 36 -17.65 6.92 6.71
N VAL A 37 -18.64 7.75 6.99
CA VAL A 37 -18.43 9.20 7.19
C VAL A 37 -17.64 9.45 8.47
N GLY A 38 -17.90 8.68 9.53
CA GLY A 38 -17.09 8.71 10.76
C GLY A 38 -15.65 8.31 10.53
N PHE A 39 -15.42 7.29 9.71
CA PHE A 39 -14.07 6.93 9.26
C PHE A 39 -13.41 8.08 8.51
N ALA A 40 -14.11 8.73 7.58
CA ALA A 40 -13.57 9.86 6.81
C ALA A 40 -13.16 11.03 7.71
N LEU A 41 -13.94 11.34 8.75
CA LEU A 41 -13.58 12.36 9.73
C LEU A 41 -12.32 11.99 10.51
N LEU A 42 -12.22 10.74 11.00
CA LEU A 42 -11.03 10.27 11.71
C LEU A 42 -9.79 10.27 10.80
N TRP A 43 -9.93 9.80 9.56
CA TRP A 43 -8.87 9.84 8.55
C TRP A 43 -8.37 11.27 8.34
N ALA A 44 -9.26 12.26 8.17
CA ALA A 44 -8.87 13.65 7.99
C ALA A 44 -8.06 14.21 9.16
N TRP A 45 -8.41 13.85 10.40
CA TRP A 45 -7.66 14.27 11.59
C TRP A 45 -6.34 13.53 11.77
N ILE A 46 -6.25 12.26 11.38
CA ILE A 46 -5.00 11.49 11.37
C ILE A 46 -4.02 12.10 10.36
N GLU A 47 -4.51 12.45 9.17
CA GLU A 47 -3.74 13.18 8.15
C GLU A 47 -3.21 14.52 8.69
N VAL A 48 -4.07 15.32 9.34
CA VAL A 48 -3.63 16.57 9.98
C VAL A 48 -2.55 16.32 11.03
N GLY A 49 -2.72 15.30 11.89
CA GLY A 49 -1.72 14.94 12.89
C GLY A 49 -0.37 14.53 12.27
N GLY A 50 -0.41 13.75 11.18
CA GLY A 50 0.78 13.35 10.44
C GLY A 50 1.51 14.53 9.80
N LEU A 51 0.77 15.46 9.20
CA LEU A 51 1.32 16.69 8.62
C LEU A 51 1.96 17.61 9.67
N VAL A 52 1.29 17.80 10.81
CA VAL A 52 1.82 18.59 11.93
C VAL A 52 3.10 17.95 12.45
N ALA A 53 3.12 16.64 12.70
CA ALA A 53 4.32 15.93 13.14
C ALA A 53 5.47 16.03 12.11
N ALA A 54 5.18 15.85 10.82
CA ALA A 54 6.17 16.00 9.75
C ALA A 54 6.75 17.42 9.69
N THR A 55 5.93 18.44 9.97
CA THR A 55 6.37 19.85 10.03
C THR A 55 7.24 20.09 11.25
N LEU A 56 6.86 19.59 12.42
CA LEU A 56 7.67 19.69 13.65
C LEU A 56 9.02 18.98 13.49
N PHE A 57 9.07 17.82 12.85
CA PHE A 57 10.35 17.14 12.56
C PHE A 57 11.23 17.94 11.61
N PHE A 58 10.64 18.63 10.65
CA PHE A 58 11.40 19.54 9.78
C PHE A 58 11.98 20.72 10.58
N LEU A 59 11.15 21.39 11.39
CA LEU A 59 11.56 22.54 12.21
C LEU A 59 12.60 22.19 13.27
N SER A 60 12.56 20.97 13.82
CA SER A 60 13.53 20.46 14.80
C SER A 60 14.81 19.89 14.17
N GLY A 61 15.00 20.02 12.85
CA GLY A 61 16.18 19.51 12.14
C GLY A 61 16.20 17.99 11.91
N GLN A 62 15.13 17.28 12.26
CA GLN A 62 14.99 15.84 12.11
C GLN A 62 14.38 15.40 10.76
N GLY A 63 14.24 16.31 9.80
CA GLY A 63 13.59 16.02 8.51
C GLY A 63 14.24 14.92 7.66
N ARG A 64 15.48 14.52 7.97
CA ARG A 64 16.20 13.41 7.32
C ARG A 64 16.36 12.17 8.21
N ASN A 65 15.85 12.21 9.44
CA ASN A 65 15.99 11.11 10.38
C ASN A 65 14.98 10.00 10.04
N LEU A 66 15.47 8.93 9.41
CA LEU A 66 14.62 7.81 9.00
C LEU A 66 13.88 7.16 10.17
N ARG A 67 14.46 7.12 11.38
CA ARG A 67 13.83 6.45 12.53
C ARG A 67 12.53 7.13 12.92
N VAL A 68 12.51 8.46 12.98
CA VAL A 68 11.28 9.21 13.32
C VAL A 68 10.25 9.14 12.21
N HIS A 69 10.67 9.12 10.95
CA HIS A 69 9.75 8.97 9.82
C HIS A 69 9.14 7.57 9.74
N PHE A 70 9.90 6.51 10.05
CA PHE A 70 9.34 5.16 10.17
C PHE A 70 8.40 5.04 11.38
N ALA A 71 8.72 5.68 12.50
CA ALA A 71 7.82 5.73 13.65
C ALA A 71 6.52 6.48 13.32
N LEU A 72 6.60 7.58 12.56
CA LEU A 72 5.44 8.33 12.08
C LEU A 72 4.59 7.51 11.12
N GLN A 73 5.20 6.81 10.17
CA GLN A 73 4.48 5.89 9.26
C GLN A 73 3.79 4.78 10.05
N ARG A 74 4.46 4.21 11.06
CA ARG A 74 3.90 3.18 11.94
C ARG A 74 2.69 3.70 12.71
N TRP A 75 2.83 4.88 13.31
CA TRP A 75 1.73 5.57 14.01
C TRP A 75 0.56 5.85 13.06
N TRP A 76 0.82 6.41 11.88
CA TRP A 76 -0.20 6.76 10.89
C TRP A 76 -0.98 5.51 10.43
N ALA A 77 -0.27 4.44 10.03
CA ALA A 77 -0.91 3.19 9.62
C ALA A 77 -1.66 2.52 10.79
N GLY A 78 -1.13 2.59 12.01
CA GLY A 78 -1.77 2.08 13.21
C GLY A 78 -3.07 2.80 13.54
N SER A 79 -3.04 4.13 13.50
CA SER A 79 -4.18 5.01 13.75
C SER A 79 -5.29 4.80 12.71
N LEU A 80 -4.94 4.67 11.42
CA LEU A 80 -5.93 4.39 10.37
C LEU A 80 -6.56 3.00 10.51
N MET A 81 -5.76 1.98 10.83
CA MET A 81 -6.29 0.64 11.10
C MET A 81 -7.19 0.60 12.34
N PHE A 82 -6.83 1.35 13.39
CA PHE A 82 -7.68 1.53 14.55
C PHE A 82 -9.00 2.23 14.19
N ALA A 83 -8.93 3.32 13.42
CA ALA A 83 -10.12 4.02 12.94
C ALA A 83 -11.03 3.10 12.12
N LEU A 84 -10.49 2.32 11.17
CA LEU A 84 -11.24 1.32 10.40
C LEU A 84 -11.89 0.26 11.30
N ARG A 85 -11.19 -0.18 12.36
CA ARG A 85 -11.72 -1.16 13.31
C ARG A 85 -12.89 -0.61 14.10
N VAL A 86 -12.79 0.61 14.62
CA VAL A 86 -13.82 1.22 15.48
C VAL A 86 -15.05 1.64 14.67
N THR A 87 -14.84 2.16 13.46
CA THR A 87 -15.93 2.69 12.62
C THR A 87 -16.54 1.61 11.74
N VAL A 88 -15.73 0.96 10.89
CA VAL A 88 -16.20 0.00 9.89
C VAL A 88 -16.26 -1.43 10.44
N GLY A 89 -15.53 -1.73 11.51
CA GLY A 89 -15.50 -3.06 12.13
C GLY A 89 -14.47 -4.02 11.50
N ILE A 90 -13.54 -3.51 10.69
CA ILE A 90 -12.51 -4.33 10.04
C ILE A 90 -11.52 -4.85 11.09
N ARG A 91 -11.23 -6.16 11.05
CA ARG A 91 -10.19 -6.80 11.87
C ARG A 91 -9.20 -7.50 10.94
N ILE A 92 -7.93 -7.17 11.09
CA ILE A 92 -6.85 -7.82 10.34
C ILE A 92 -6.24 -8.88 11.24
N LYS A 93 -6.15 -10.10 10.71
CA LYS A 93 -5.39 -11.19 11.30
C LYS A 93 -4.13 -11.37 10.45
N VAL A 94 -2.97 -11.26 11.06
CA VAL A 94 -1.69 -11.55 10.43
C VAL A 94 -1.25 -12.92 10.92
N GLU A 95 -0.99 -13.83 9.99
CA GLU A 95 -0.53 -15.18 10.29
C GLU A 95 0.96 -15.27 9.97
N ASN A 96 1.69 -15.96 10.83
CA ASN A 96 3.14 -16.18 10.77
C ASN A 96 4.00 -14.92 10.53
N PRO A 97 3.83 -13.82 11.31
CA PRO A 97 4.65 -12.62 11.14
C PRO A 97 6.15 -12.86 11.39
N GLU A 98 6.50 -13.89 12.16
CA GLU A 98 7.88 -14.29 12.43
C GLU A 98 8.64 -14.74 11.18
N ALA A 99 7.94 -15.21 10.13
CA ALA A 99 8.57 -15.59 8.87
C ALA A 99 9.23 -14.41 8.12
N LEU A 100 8.91 -13.18 8.51
CA LEU A 100 9.52 -11.97 7.95
C LEU A 100 10.88 -11.65 8.59
N ARG A 101 11.29 -12.42 9.60
CA ARG A 101 12.53 -12.25 10.34
C ARG A 101 13.37 -13.54 10.33
N PRO A 102 14.71 -13.41 10.38
CA PRO A 102 15.48 -12.16 10.30
C PRO A 102 15.46 -11.56 8.88
N GLY A 103 15.61 -10.24 8.77
CA GLY A 103 15.72 -9.54 7.49
C GLY A 103 17.14 -9.56 6.89
N PRO A 104 17.39 -8.85 5.78
CA PRO A 104 16.43 -8.06 5.02
C PRO A 104 15.45 -8.92 4.21
N THR A 105 14.20 -8.47 4.10
CA THR A 105 13.12 -9.26 3.47
C THR A 105 12.55 -8.58 2.24
N LEU A 106 12.33 -9.34 1.17
CA LEU A 106 11.59 -8.91 -0.02
C LEU A 106 10.21 -9.56 -0.02
N VAL A 107 9.16 -8.73 -0.01
CA VAL A 107 7.77 -9.18 0.01
C VAL A 107 7.11 -8.86 -1.32
N PHE A 108 6.74 -9.92 -2.04
CA PHE A 108 5.97 -9.83 -3.26
C PHE A 108 4.50 -10.06 -2.93
N SER A 109 3.70 -9.00 -2.98
CA SER A 109 2.30 -9.03 -2.61
C SER A 109 1.37 -8.91 -3.83
N ARG A 110 0.21 -9.53 -3.72
CA ARG A 110 -0.90 -9.33 -4.67
C ARG A 110 -1.57 -7.99 -4.38
N HIS A 111 -2.08 -7.36 -5.43
CA HIS A 111 -2.82 -6.11 -5.28
C HIS A 111 -4.30 -6.38 -5.53
N ALA A 112 -5.09 -6.50 -4.48
CA ALA A 112 -6.53 -6.70 -4.51
C ALA A 112 -7.30 -5.37 -4.36
N SER A 113 -6.79 -4.39 -3.60
CA SER A 113 -7.54 -3.18 -3.21
C SER A 113 -6.66 -1.96 -2.92
N LEU A 114 -7.30 -0.79 -2.77
CA LEU A 114 -6.62 0.43 -2.30
C LEU A 114 -6.12 0.32 -0.86
N ALA A 115 -6.79 -0.50 -0.03
CA ALA A 115 -6.43 -0.69 1.36
C ALA A 115 -5.19 -1.58 1.54
N ASP A 116 -4.71 -2.25 0.48
CA ASP A 116 -3.60 -3.20 0.58
C ASP A 116 -2.31 -2.54 1.08
N SER A 117 -2.02 -1.32 0.63
CA SER A 117 -0.83 -0.57 1.07
C SER A 117 -0.93 -0.22 2.55
N LEU A 118 -2.12 0.12 3.05
CA LEU A 118 -2.35 0.40 4.47
C LEU A 118 -2.25 -0.88 5.29
N VAL A 119 -2.89 -1.96 4.86
CA VAL A 119 -2.85 -3.26 5.54
C VAL A 119 -1.42 -3.81 5.57
N SER A 120 -0.67 -3.70 4.47
CA SER A 120 0.74 -4.10 4.46
C SER A 120 1.59 -3.21 5.36
N ALA A 121 1.37 -1.88 5.36
CA ALA A 121 2.11 -0.97 6.23
C ALA A 121 1.86 -1.27 7.71
N TYR A 122 0.62 -1.61 8.06
CA TYR A 122 0.25 -2.07 9.39
C TYR A 122 0.88 -3.43 9.73
N SER A 123 0.75 -4.44 8.87
CA SER A 123 1.29 -5.78 9.14
C SER A 123 2.81 -5.76 9.29
N MET A 124 3.52 -5.07 8.40
CA MET A 124 4.98 -4.98 8.44
C MET A 124 5.45 -4.08 9.58
N GLY A 125 4.88 -2.88 9.69
CA GLY A 125 5.34 -1.86 10.63
C GLY A 125 4.86 -2.09 12.06
N ASN A 126 3.56 -2.35 12.25
CA ASN A 126 2.95 -2.48 13.57
C ASN A 126 3.02 -3.90 14.14
N VAL A 127 2.80 -4.92 13.32
CA VAL A 127 2.81 -6.32 13.79
C VAL A 127 4.21 -6.91 13.77
N ALA A 128 4.90 -6.88 12.63
CA ALA A 128 6.24 -7.47 12.49
C ALA A 128 7.38 -6.55 12.98
N GLY A 129 7.09 -5.28 13.28
CA GLY A 129 8.09 -4.32 13.77
C GLY A 129 9.21 -4.01 12.79
N LEU A 130 8.92 -4.10 11.49
CA LEU A 130 9.86 -3.82 10.41
C LEU A 130 9.70 -2.40 9.88
N ARG A 131 10.63 -1.99 9.02
CA ARG A 131 10.68 -0.69 8.34
C ARG A 131 10.35 -0.88 6.87
N PRO A 132 9.06 -0.79 6.49
CA PRO A 132 8.66 -1.14 5.14
C PRO A 132 8.96 0.00 4.16
N ARG A 133 9.57 -0.39 3.04
CA ARG A 133 9.85 0.43 1.86
C ARG A 133 8.95 -0.02 0.73
N TYR A 134 8.26 0.91 0.09
CA TYR A 134 7.23 0.60 -0.90
C TYR A 134 7.56 1.14 -2.29
N VAL A 135 7.18 0.34 -3.28
CA VAL A 135 6.94 0.83 -4.63
C VAL A 135 5.47 1.26 -4.69
N LEU A 136 5.25 2.57 -4.64
CA LEU A 136 3.94 3.19 -4.63
C LEU A 136 3.58 3.68 -6.03
N LYS A 137 2.28 3.80 -6.28
CA LYS A 137 1.77 4.47 -7.46
C LYS A 137 1.82 5.98 -7.29
N ARG A 138 2.20 6.71 -8.34
CA ARG A 138 2.25 8.17 -8.33
C ARG A 138 0.91 8.82 -7.94
N GLU A 139 -0.22 8.21 -8.26
CA GLU A 139 -1.55 8.72 -7.89
C GLU A 139 -1.79 8.72 -6.37
N LEU A 140 -1.04 7.93 -5.60
CA LEU A 140 -1.13 7.95 -4.13
C LEU A 140 -0.56 9.23 -3.52
N MET A 141 0.18 10.04 -4.29
CA MET A 141 0.63 11.37 -3.86
C MET A 141 -0.52 12.38 -3.76
N ALA A 142 -1.75 12.02 -4.17
CA ALA A 142 -2.94 12.83 -3.88
C ALA A 142 -3.26 12.89 -2.37
N ASP A 143 -2.75 11.93 -1.59
CA ASP A 143 -2.83 11.92 -0.13
C ASP A 143 -1.67 12.74 0.49
N PRO A 144 -1.96 13.77 1.30
CA PRO A 144 -0.94 14.68 1.82
C PRO A 144 0.15 14.02 2.69
N CYS A 145 -0.21 13.08 3.55
CA CYS A 145 0.77 12.34 4.35
C CYS A 145 1.63 11.43 3.47
N LEU A 146 1.05 10.76 2.48
CA LEU A 146 1.83 9.94 1.55
C LEU A 146 2.76 10.78 0.68
N ASP A 147 2.36 11.97 0.24
CA ASP A 147 3.24 12.88 -0.50
C ASP A 147 4.45 13.30 0.36
N ILE A 148 4.20 13.90 1.53
CA ILE A 148 5.27 14.48 2.34
C ILE A 148 6.11 13.42 3.06
N VAL A 149 5.47 12.50 3.78
CA VAL A 149 6.19 11.48 4.57
C VAL A 149 6.68 10.35 3.68
N GLY A 150 5.94 10.00 2.62
CA GLY A 150 6.35 8.97 1.68
C GLY A 150 7.64 9.33 0.94
N HIS A 151 7.86 10.60 0.59
CA HIS A 151 9.13 11.07 0.01
C HIS A 151 10.29 11.19 1.01
N ARG A 152 10.01 11.26 2.32
CA ARG A 152 11.04 11.28 3.38
C ARG A 152 11.51 9.88 3.79
N LEU A 153 10.78 8.86 3.35
CA LEU A 153 11.16 7.46 3.49
C LEU A 153 11.77 6.96 2.17
N PRO A 154 12.56 5.88 2.18
CA PRO A 154 13.15 5.29 0.99
C PRO A 154 12.10 4.51 0.15
N ASN A 155 10.94 5.12 -0.07
CA ASN A 155 9.89 4.65 -0.97
C ASN A 155 10.16 5.16 -2.39
N TYR A 156 9.58 4.47 -3.38
CA TYR A 156 9.68 4.88 -4.78
C TYR A 156 8.28 5.01 -5.39
N PHE A 157 7.95 6.18 -5.93
CA PHE A 157 6.68 6.45 -6.60
C PHE A 157 6.82 6.19 -8.11
N LEU A 158 6.34 5.04 -8.54
CA LEU A 158 6.38 4.58 -9.93
C LEU A 158 5.34 5.35 -10.78
N ASN A 159 5.78 5.93 -11.90
CA ASN A 159 4.90 6.41 -12.95
C ASN A 159 4.88 5.39 -14.10
N ARG A 160 3.71 4.82 -14.42
CA ARG A 160 3.60 3.81 -15.49
C ARG A 160 3.37 4.38 -16.87
N SER A 161 2.99 5.64 -16.92
CA SER A 161 2.79 6.36 -18.17
C SER A 161 4.05 7.14 -18.56
N SER A 162 5.18 6.89 -17.90
CA SER A 162 6.45 7.50 -18.27
C SER A 162 7.02 6.81 -19.51
N ASP A 163 7.55 7.61 -20.43
CA ASP A 163 8.23 7.10 -21.62
C ASP A 163 9.63 6.56 -21.30
N ASN A 164 10.13 6.79 -20.07
CA ASN A 164 11.46 6.39 -19.62
C ASN A 164 11.44 5.19 -18.67
N GLN A 165 11.20 4.00 -19.22
CA GLN A 165 11.13 2.76 -18.44
C GLN A 165 12.44 2.41 -17.72
N GLU A 166 13.60 2.80 -18.26
CA GLU A 166 14.90 2.52 -17.63
C GLU A 166 15.08 3.27 -16.31
N GLU A 167 14.62 4.52 -16.24
CA GLU A 167 14.68 5.32 -15.02
C GLU A 167 13.79 4.73 -13.92
N GLU A 168 12.61 4.24 -14.28
CA GLU A 168 11.70 3.53 -13.37
C GLU A 168 12.31 2.23 -12.85
N LEU A 169 12.98 1.46 -13.71
CA LEU A 169 13.69 0.25 -13.32
C LEU A 169 14.87 0.54 -12.38
N ARG A 170 15.64 1.60 -12.64
CA ARG A 170 16.70 2.06 -11.72
C ARG A 170 16.12 2.51 -10.39
N GLY A 171 14.99 3.20 -10.39
CA GLY A 171 14.24 3.58 -9.19
C GLY A 171 13.81 2.39 -8.35
N LEU A 172 13.26 1.37 -9.01
CA LEU A 172 12.90 0.10 -8.38
C LEU A 172 14.12 -0.63 -7.80
N ALA A 173 15.21 -0.71 -8.54
CA ALA A 173 16.44 -1.37 -8.08
C ALA A 173 17.00 -0.71 -6.81
N ARG A 174 16.97 0.63 -6.73
CA ARG A 174 17.41 1.37 -5.53
C ARG A 174 16.65 0.99 -4.26
N LEU A 175 15.39 0.57 -4.38
CA LEU A 175 14.58 0.18 -3.22
C LEU A 175 15.07 -1.13 -2.57
N GLY A 176 15.66 -2.02 -3.36
CA GLY A 176 16.28 -3.27 -2.89
C GLY A 176 17.70 -3.11 -2.35
N HIS A 177 18.34 -1.95 -2.55
CA HIS A 177 19.70 -1.70 -2.05
C HIS A 177 19.71 -1.23 -0.58
N ASN A 178 20.79 -1.57 0.14
CA ASN A 178 21.04 -1.15 1.53
C ASN A 178 19.86 -1.45 2.48
N LEU A 179 19.26 -2.63 2.36
CA LEU A 179 18.26 -3.11 3.30
C LEU A 179 18.97 -3.61 4.56
N GLY A 180 18.64 -3.03 5.71
CA GLY A 180 19.09 -3.51 7.02
C GLY A 180 18.26 -4.69 7.53
N ILE A 181 18.69 -5.27 8.65
CA ILE A 181 18.06 -6.41 9.34
C ILE A 181 16.57 -6.18 9.68
N ASP A 182 16.18 -4.92 9.88
CA ASP A 182 14.82 -4.50 10.20
C ASP A 182 14.03 -3.99 8.97
N ASP A 183 14.64 -3.94 7.80
CA ASP A 183 14.01 -3.38 6.61
C ASP A 183 13.28 -4.46 5.80
N VAL A 184 12.16 -4.06 5.21
CA VAL A 184 11.39 -4.90 4.29
C VAL A 184 11.00 -4.11 3.06
N ALA A 185 11.31 -4.64 1.88
CA ALA A 185 10.93 -4.05 0.61
C ALA A 185 9.67 -4.74 0.07
N VAL A 186 8.60 -3.99 -0.12
CA VAL A 186 7.30 -4.51 -0.53
C VAL A 186 7.00 -4.10 -1.98
N ILE A 187 6.77 -5.11 -2.82
CA ILE A 187 6.49 -4.95 -4.25
C ILE A 187 5.13 -5.57 -4.57
N PHE A 188 4.24 -4.77 -5.14
CA PHE A 188 2.94 -5.23 -5.62
C PHE A 188 3.03 -5.68 -7.09
N VAL A 189 3.41 -6.95 -7.29
CA VAL A 189 3.85 -7.55 -8.57
C VAL A 189 2.79 -7.58 -9.68
N GLU A 190 1.50 -7.57 -9.36
CA GLU A 190 0.45 -7.60 -10.39
C GLU A 190 0.25 -6.24 -11.06
N GLY A 191 0.72 -5.16 -10.41
CA GLY A 191 0.56 -3.77 -10.81
C GLY A 191 -0.88 -3.26 -10.93
N THR A 192 -1.85 -4.12 -11.20
CA THR A 192 -3.27 -3.86 -11.41
C THR A 192 -4.06 -4.81 -10.52
N ARG A 193 -5.31 -4.45 -10.19
CA ARG A 193 -6.13 -5.28 -9.29
C ARG A 193 -6.28 -6.69 -9.85
N ALA A 194 -6.09 -7.71 -9.01
CA ALA A 194 -6.35 -9.10 -9.37
C ALA A 194 -7.79 -9.23 -9.91
N ASN A 195 -7.93 -9.67 -11.16
CA ASN A 195 -9.22 -9.85 -11.81
C ASN A 195 -9.30 -11.26 -12.40
N PRO A 196 -10.25 -12.12 -11.96
CA PRO A 196 -10.43 -13.47 -12.49
C PRO A 196 -10.53 -13.52 -14.02
N LYS A 197 -11.26 -12.58 -14.62
CA LYS A 197 -11.39 -12.47 -16.09
C LYS A 197 -10.06 -12.16 -16.78
N LYS A 198 -9.18 -11.40 -16.12
CA LYS A 198 -7.84 -11.09 -16.64
C LYS A 198 -6.93 -12.32 -16.57
N ARG A 199 -7.05 -13.13 -15.51
CA ARG A 199 -6.33 -14.42 -15.38
C ARG A 199 -6.73 -15.38 -16.50
N GLU A 200 -8.03 -15.56 -16.73
CA GLU A 200 -8.53 -16.42 -17.82
C GLU A 200 -8.03 -15.94 -19.18
N LYS A 201 -8.08 -14.63 -19.45
CA LYS A 201 -7.56 -14.05 -20.69
C LYS A 201 -6.06 -14.29 -20.87
N ILE A 202 -5.27 -14.16 -19.80
CA ILE A 202 -3.82 -14.43 -19.83
C ILE A 202 -3.56 -15.91 -20.12
N LEU A 203 -4.26 -16.83 -19.43
CA LEU A 203 -4.12 -18.28 -19.68
C LEU A 203 -4.55 -18.67 -21.09
N ALA A 204 -5.65 -18.12 -21.60
CA ALA A 204 -6.09 -18.36 -22.98
C ALA A 204 -5.04 -17.88 -23.99
N SER A 205 -4.53 -16.66 -23.84
CA SER A 205 -3.47 -16.13 -24.72
C SER A 205 -2.15 -16.93 -24.62
N MET A 206 -1.86 -17.51 -23.46
CA MET A 206 -0.67 -18.34 -23.25
C MET A 206 -0.88 -19.75 -23.80
N ALA A 207 -2.08 -20.30 -23.74
CA ALA A 207 -2.39 -21.59 -24.35
C ALA A 207 -2.19 -21.56 -25.87
N GLU A 208 -2.50 -20.42 -26.51
CA GLU A 208 -2.24 -20.19 -27.94
C GLU A 208 -0.75 -20.09 -28.30
N ARG A 209 0.08 -19.49 -27.42
CA ARG A 209 1.51 -19.23 -27.71
C ARG A 209 2.47 -20.26 -27.14
N SER A 210 2.12 -20.91 -26.03
CA SER A 210 2.98 -21.81 -25.25
C SER A 210 2.13 -22.73 -24.36
N PRO A 211 1.51 -23.77 -24.94
CA PRO A 211 0.56 -24.63 -24.24
C PRO A 211 1.14 -25.33 -23.00
N GLU A 212 2.41 -25.74 -23.04
CA GLU A 212 3.10 -26.33 -21.86
C GLU A 212 3.23 -25.35 -20.70
N ARG A 213 3.51 -24.07 -20.98
CA ARG A 213 3.64 -23.02 -19.97
C ARG A 213 2.27 -22.67 -19.39
N ALA A 214 1.23 -22.65 -20.21
CA ALA A 214 -0.14 -22.47 -19.74
C ALA A 214 -0.58 -23.60 -18.80
N ALA A 215 -0.30 -24.86 -19.14
CA ALA A 215 -0.61 -26.02 -18.30
C ALA A 215 0.12 -25.98 -16.94
N ARG A 216 1.41 -25.61 -16.93
CA ARG A 216 2.19 -25.45 -15.68
C ARG A 216 1.67 -24.36 -14.75
N LEU A 217 1.08 -23.30 -15.32
CA LEU A 217 0.63 -22.13 -14.56
C LEU A 217 -0.87 -22.18 -14.24
N GLN A 218 -1.64 -23.05 -14.90
CA GLN A 218 -3.06 -23.30 -14.65
C GLN A 218 -3.43 -23.59 -13.19
N PRO A 219 -2.65 -24.38 -12.41
CA PRO A 219 -2.97 -24.63 -11.00
C PRO A 219 -2.67 -23.43 -10.09
N LEU A 220 -1.94 -22.42 -10.56
CA LEU A 220 -1.63 -21.25 -9.74
C LEU A 220 -2.85 -20.35 -9.57
N GLN A 221 -3.09 -19.94 -8.32
CA GLN A 221 -4.17 -19.02 -7.96
C GLN A 221 -3.93 -17.59 -8.47
N SER A 222 -2.67 -17.22 -8.74
CA SER A 222 -2.30 -15.91 -9.31
C SER A 222 -1.20 -16.10 -10.36
N LEU A 223 -1.25 -15.24 -11.38
CA LEU A 223 -0.31 -15.17 -12.49
C LEU A 223 0.46 -13.84 -12.48
N ALA A 224 0.74 -13.33 -11.27
CA ALA A 224 1.53 -12.11 -11.10
C ALA A 224 2.88 -12.21 -11.83
N GLY A 225 3.24 -11.17 -12.59
CA GLY A 225 4.50 -11.11 -13.34
C GLY A 225 4.58 -11.96 -14.62
N VAL A 226 3.66 -12.90 -14.85
CA VAL A 226 3.74 -13.85 -15.99
C VAL A 226 3.53 -13.16 -17.35
N GLY A 227 2.84 -12.02 -17.39
CA GLY A 227 2.61 -11.25 -18.62
C GLY A 227 3.73 -10.28 -19.01
N GLN A 228 4.74 -10.05 -18.16
CA GLN A 228 5.79 -9.03 -18.40
C GLN A 228 7.18 -9.61 -18.64
N THR A 229 7.43 -10.86 -18.27
CA THR A 229 8.71 -11.51 -18.53
C THR A 229 8.64 -12.32 -19.82
N THR A 230 9.05 -11.68 -20.92
CA THR A 230 9.62 -12.40 -22.06
C THR A 230 10.66 -13.37 -21.48
N ALA A 231 10.55 -14.65 -21.80
CA ALA A 231 11.41 -15.71 -21.24
C ALA A 231 12.93 -15.44 -21.41
N GLN A 232 13.30 -14.48 -22.27
CA GLN A 232 14.68 -14.00 -22.46
C GLN A 232 15.24 -13.18 -21.28
N GLN A 233 14.44 -12.43 -20.53
CA GLN A 233 14.98 -11.52 -19.49
C GLN A 233 15.34 -12.23 -18.17
N LEU A 234 14.63 -13.31 -17.80
CA LEU A 234 14.96 -14.10 -16.62
C LEU A 234 16.21 -14.98 -16.83
N GLY A 235 16.45 -15.43 -18.06
CA GLY A 235 17.66 -16.19 -18.41
C GLY A 235 18.93 -15.33 -18.36
N GLN A 236 18.84 -14.06 -18.76
CA GLN A 236 19.97 -13.14 -18.71
C GLN A 236 20.27 -12.64 -17.29
N ALA A 237 19.26 -12.27 -16.51
CA ALA A 237 19.46 -11.78 -15.13
C ALA A 237 20.04 -12.84 -14.17
N GLY A 238 19.76 -14.13 -14.41
CA GLY A 238 20.35 -15.23 -13.65
C GLY A 238 21.83 -15.48 -13.99
N GLN A 239 22.29 -15.10 -15.19
CA GLN A 239 23.68 -15.21 -15.60
C GLN A 239 24.53 -14.03 -15.13
N THR A 240 23.96 -12.82 -15.05
CA THR A 240 24.71 -11.62 -14.59
C THR A 240 24.86 -11.53 -13.07
N MET A 241 24.11 -12.30 -12.28
CA MET A 241 24.29 -12.38 -10.81
C MET A 241 25.19 -13.54 -10.37
N ALA A 242 25.58 -14.42 -11.30
CA ALA A 242 26.48 -15.56 -11.04
C ALA A 242 27.92 -15.31 -11.53
N SER A 243 28.22 -14.08 -11.99
CA SER A 243 29.54 -13.58 -12.39
C SER A 243 29.94 -12.39 -11.53
#